data_AF-A0A0H4WVL2-F1
#
_entry.id   AF-A0A0H4WVL2-F1
#
_cell.length_a   1.000
_cell.length_b   1.000
_cell.length_c   1.000
_cell.angle_alpha   90.00
_cell.angle_beta   90.00
_cell.angle_gamma   90.00
#
_symmetry.space_group_name_H-M   'P 1'
#
loop_
_entity.id
_entity.type
_entity.pdbx_description
1 polymer ?
#
loop_
_entity_poly.entity_id
_entity_poly.type
_entity_poly.pdbx_seq_one_letter_code
_entity_poly.pdbx_strand_id
1 'polypeptide(L)'
;MRPEDLITRAPTAEAVARETERLPSPSPEAEESLRRTLEAASQPSTPTPWPALLQEARGKMDSRYAEPATSHRGGLTGTALVLAKRAFRLTFQPFINEVLRKQVEFNESILDALATMHDVQREQARTQAAWRKELERRLAQLEAPGAPPSNTKRSRKRGR
;
A
#
# COMPACT_ATOMS: atom_id res chain seq x y z
N MET A 1 -26.51 -25.80 4.55
CA MET A 1 -27.03 -24.44 4.25
C MET A 1 -26.04 -23.79 3.30
N ARG A 2 -26.49 -23.14 2.22
CA ARG A 2 -25.56 -22.54 1.26
C ARG A 2 -25.24 -21.09 1.67
N PRO A 3 -24.01 -20.60 1.45
CA PRO A 3 -23.61 -19.26 1.88
C PRO A 3 -24.44 -18.15 1.21
N GLU A 4 -24.92 -18.37 -0.01
CA GLU A 4 -25.86 -17.50 -0.71
C GLU A 4 -27.23 -17.32 0.01
N ASP A 5 -27.63 -18.23 0.89
CA ASP A 5 -28.89 -18.13 1.64
C ASP A 5 -28.80 -17.14 2.84
N LEU A 6 -27.59 -16.68 3.20
CA LEU A 6 -27.33 -15.76 4.32
C LEU A 6 -27.25 -14.29 3.92
N ILE A 7 -27.33 -13.98 2.61
CA ILE A 7 -27.19 -12.62 2.09
C ILE A 7 -28.54 -11.90 2.14
N THR A 8 -28.92 -11.37 3.31
CA THR A 8 -30.05 -10.46 3.44
C THR A 8 -29.62 -9.00 3.23
N ARG A 9 -30.40 -8.22 2.46
CA ARG A 9 -30.10 -6.81 2.11
C ARG A 9 -30.15 -5.82 3.30
N ALA A 10 -30.68 -6.23 4.45
CA ALA A 10 -30.74 -5.43 5.68
C ALA A 10 -30.85 -6.34 6.92
N PRO A 11 -29.75 -6.96 7.37
CA PRO A 11 -29.78 -7.81 8.56
C PRO A 11 -29.91 -6.96 9.83
N THR A 12 -30.84 -7.32 10.72
CA THR A 12 -30.92 -6.74 12.07
C THR A 12 -29.87 -7.38 12.98
N ALA A 13 -29.32 -6.62 13.94
CA ALA A 13 -28.25 -7.11 14.82
C ALA A 13 -28.63 -8.39 15.59
N GLU A 14 -29.89 -8.50 16.01
CA GLU A 14 -30.43 -9.71 16.67
C GLU A 14 -30.54 -10.92 15.75
N ALA A 15 -30.77 -10.72 14.44
CA ALA A 15 -30.80 -11.80 13.47
C ALA A 15 -29.38 -12.35 13.22
N VAL A 16 -28.39 -11.46 13.14
CA VAL A 16 -26.98 -11.85 13.03
C VAL A 16 -26.52 -12.61 14.27
N ALA A 17 -26.86 -12.12 15.47
CA ALA A 17 -26.49 -12.79 16.72
C ALA A 17 -27.05 -14.22 16.80
N ARG A 18 -28.34 -14.40 16.50
CA ARG A 18 -29.00 -15.72 16.49
C ARG A 18 -28.39 -16.70 15.49
N GLU A 19 -27.99 -16.24 14.30
CA GLU A 19 -27.33 -17.14 13.34
C GLU A 19 -25.87 -17.41 13.72
N THR A 20 -25.20 -16.46 14.37
CA THR A 20 -23.83 -16.66 14.86
C THR A 20 -23.80 -17.72 15.97
N GLU A 21 -24.80 -17.77 16.84
CA GLU A 21 -24.96 -18.82 17.87
C GLU A 21 -25.16 -20.23 17.28
N ARG A 22 -25.67 -20.33 16.05
CA ARG A 22 -25.87 -21.61 15.35
C ARG A 22 -24.64 -22.08 14.59
N LEU A 23 -23.61 -21.25 14.47
CA LEU A 23 -22.37 -21.65 13.81
C LEU A 23 -21.59 -22.61 14.71
N PRO A 24 -20.98 -23.66 14.14
CA PRO A 24 -20.08 -24.52 14.89
C PRO A 24 -18.88 -23.69 15.39
N SER A 25 -18.43 -23.98 16.62
CA SER A 25 -17.21 -23.40 17.15
C SER A 25 -16.04 -23.67 16.19
N PRO A 26 -15.24 -22.66 15.84
CA PRO A 26 -14.11 -22.85 14.95
C PRO A 26 -13.11 -23.85 15.54
N SER A 27 -12.39 -24.55 14.67
CA SER A 27 -11.34 -25.45 15.13
C SER A 27 -10.19 -24.64 15.76
N PRO A 28 -9.44 -25.21 16.72
CA PRO A 28 -8.30 -24.52 17.34
C PRO A 28 -7.22 -24.12 16.32
N GLU A 29 -7.08 -24.88 15.22
CA GLU A 29 -6.20 -24.51 14.10
C GLU A 29 -6.69 -23.27 13.34
N ALA A 30 -8.00 -23.14 13.14
CA ALA A 30 -8.58 -21.98 12.48
C ALA A 30 -8.43 -20.72 13.33
N GLU A 31 -8.65 -20.83 14.65
CA GLU A 31 -8.44 -19.74 15.61
C GLU A 31 -7.00 -19.26 15.64
N GLU A 32 -6.05 -20.20 15.70
CA GLU A 32 -4.62 -19.89 15.69
C GLU A 32 -4.19 -19.26 14.35
N SER A 33 -4.74 -19.72 13.22
CA SER A 33 -4.47 -19.11 11.90
C SER A 33 -4.98 -17.67 11.82
N LEU A 34 -6.17 -17.41 12.36
CA LEU A 34 -6.79 -16.09 12.38
C LEU A 34 -5.99 -15.14 13.29
N ARG A 35 -5.59 -15.65 14.47
CA ARG A 35 -4.76 -14.91 15.43
C ARG A 35 -3.45 -14.46 14.79
N ARG A 36 -2.73 -15.36 14.11
CA ARG A 36 -1.50 -15.02 13.39
C ARG A 36 -1.72 -14.00 12.27
N THR A 37 -2.84 -14.12 11.55
CA THR A 37 -3.17 -13.19 10.47
C THR A 37 -3.44 -11.78 11.01
N LEU A 38 -4.20 -11.68 12.10
CA LEU A 38 -4.46 -10.41 12.79
C LEU A 38 -3.19 -9.81 13.39
N GLU A 39 -2.35 -10.63 14.01
CA GLU A 39 -1.08 -10.19 14.60
C GLU A 39 -0.15 -9.63 13.51
N ALA A 40 -0.02 -10.32 12.37
CA ALA A 40 0.73 -9.83 11.22
C ALA A 40 0.15 -8.53 10.63
N ALA A 41 -1.18 -8.38 10.58
CA ALA A 41 -1.84 -7.15 10.11
C ALA A 41 -1.72 -5.99 11.10
N SER A 42 -1.56 -6.27 12.40
CA SER A 42 -1.43 -5.26 13.46
C SER A 42 -0.01 -4.74 13.66
N GLN A 43 1.00 -5.40 13.07
CA GLN A 43 2.37 -4.90 13.16
C GLN A 43 2.48 -3.56 12.41
N PRO A 44 3.10 -2.53 13.03
CA PRO A 44 3.30 -1.25 12.36
C PRO A 44 4.14 -1.48 11.11
N SER A 45 3.62 -1.12 9.95
CA SER A 45 4.39 -1.12 8.71
C SER A 45 5.64 -0.28 8.93
N THR A 46 6.80 -0.93 8.96
CA THR A 46 8.09 -0.23 8.96
C THR A 46 8.08 0.76 7.80
N PRO A 47 8.41 2.05 8.03
CA PRO A 47 8.36 3.05 6.98
C PRO A 47 9.28 2.60 5.85
N THR A 48 8.67 2.24 4.72
CA THR A 48 9.41 1.86 3.52
C THR A 48 10.29 3.06 3.15
N PRO A 49 11.61 2.88 3.02
CA PRO A 49 12.48 3.95 2.55
C PRO A 49 11.99 4.37 1.16
N TRP A 50 11.92 5.68 0.94
CA TRP A 50 11.37 6.23 -0.30
C TRP A 50 12.02 5.63 -1.55
N PRO A 51 11.24 5.42 -2.63
CA PRO A 51 11.76 4.95 -3.90
C PRO A 51 12.97 5.77 -4.36
N ALA A 52 14.00 5.12 -4.91
CA ALA A 52 15.21 5.79 -5.38
C ALA A 52 14.90 6.94 -6.36
N LEU A 53 13.88 6.76 -7.21
CA LEU A 53 13.42 7.78 -8.17
C LEU A 53 12.89 9.07 -7.52
N LEU A 54 12.46 9.01 -6.25
CA LEU A 54 11.94 10.15 -5.50
C LEU A 54 12.98 10.79 -4.57
N GLN A 55 14.19 10.24 -4.43
CA GLN A 55 15.20 10.79 -3.52
C GLN A 55 15.66 12.19 -3.90
N GLU A 56 15.89 12.45 -5.19
CA GLU A 56 16.30 13.78 -5.66
C GLU A 56 15.17 14.80 -5.51
N ALA A 57 13.93 14.40 -5.80
CA ALA A 57 12.75 15.23 -5.62
C ALA A 57 12.51 15.55 -4.14
N ARG A 58 12.73 14.59 -3.25
CA ARG A 58 12.69 14.78 -1.79
C ARG A 58 13.70 15.83 -1.32
N GLY A 59 14.92 15.79 -1.86
CA GLY A 59 15.94 16.81 -1.56
C GLY A 59 15.56 18.22 -2.01
N LYS A 60 14.68 18.33 -3.02
CA LYS A 60 14.21 19.62 -3.59
C LYS A 60 12.82 20.02 -3.12
N MET A 61 12.17 19.20 -2.29
CA MET A 61 10.79 19.41 -1.83
C MET A 61 10.62 20.75 -1.10
N ASP A 62 11.64 21.14 -0.33
CA ASP A 62 11.66 22.38 0.41
C ASP A 62 12.46 23.48 -0.30
N SER A 63 11.74 24.27 -1.10
CA SER A 63 12.31 25.42 -1.82
C SER A 63 12.69 26.58 -0.92
N ARG A 64 12.30 26.59 0.37
CA ARG A 64 12.66 27.66 1.33
C ARG A 64 14.16 27.66 1.62
N TYR A 65 14.83 26.52 1.45
CA TYR A 65 16.25 26.31 1.69
C TYR A 65 17.02 26.02 0.39
N ALA A 66 16.86 26.87 -0.63
CA ALA A 66 17.76 26.88 -1.78
C ALA A 66 19.23 27.07 -1.36
N GLU A 67 20.14 26.43 -2.09
CA GLU A 67 21.59 26.45 -1.85
C GLU A 67 22.19 27.87 -1.74
N PRO A 68 23.37 28.00 -1.09
CA PRO A 68 24.05 29.27 -0.95
C PRO A 68 24.20 29.96 -2.30
N ALA A 69 23.87 31.25 -2.35
CA ALA A 69 24.06 32.06 -3.55
C ALA A 69 25.55 32.07 -3.93
N THR A 70 25.91 31.38 -5.00
CA THR A 70 27.24 31.42 -5.60
C THR A 70 27.20 32.31 -6.85
N SER A 71 28.30 33.02 -7.10
CA SER A 71 28.50 33.74 -8.36
C SER A 71 29.70 33.12 -9.08
N HIS A 72 29.48 32.68 -10.32
CA HIS A 72 30.56 32.25 -11.21
C HIS A 72 31.27 33.44 -11.87
N ARG A 73 30.73 34.66 -11.76
CA ARG A 73 31.39 35.88 -12.22
C ARG A 73 32.42 36.29 -11.15
N GLY A 74 33.70 36.26 -11.52
CA GLY A 74 34.80 36.68 -10.65
C GLY A 74 34.84 38.18 -10.41
N GLY A 75 35.43 38.60 -9.29
CA GLY A 75 35.63 40.00 -8.93
C GLY A 75 34.53 40.60 -8.04
N LEU A 76 34.68 41.90 -7.75
CA LEU A 76 33.84 42.66 -6.80
C LEU A 76 32.34 42.65 -7.16
N THR A 77 31.99 42.59 -8.45
CA THR A 77 30.61 42.54 -8.92
C THR A 77 29.92 41.22 -8.58
N GLY A 78 30.66 40.10 -8.60
CA GLY A 78 30.16 38.80 -8.16
C GLY A 78 29.87 38.76 -6.66
N THR A 79 30.77 39.33 -5.85
CA THR A 79 30.58 39.44 -4.39
C THR A 79 29.40 40.34 -4.04
N ALA A 80 29.27 41.49 -4.69
CA ALA A 80 28.15 42.41 -4.48
C ALA A 80 26.80 41.75 -4.81
N LEU A 81 26.73 40.98 -5.90
CA LEU A 81 25.53 40.25 -6.28
C LEU A 81 25.14 39.17 -5.25
N VAL A 82 26.13 38.42 -4.74
CA VAL A 82 25.90 37.41 -3.68
C VAL A 82 25.41 38.07 -2.39
N LEU A 83 26.01 39.20 -2.00
CA LEU A 83 25.58 39.96 -0.83
C LEU A 83 24.17 40.51 -0.98
N ALA A 84 23.84 41.08 -2.14
CA ALA A 84 22.49 41.55 -2.44
C ALA A 84 21.45 40.41 -2.38
N LYS A 85 21.76 39.25 -2.99
CA LYS A 85 20.89 38.07 -2.95
C LYS A 85 20.70 37.53 -1.52
N ARG A 86 21.75 37.57 -0.70
CA ARG A 86 21.69 37.22 0.73
C ARG A 86 20.85 38.21 1.53
N ALA A 87 21.06 39.52 1.34
CA ALA A 87 20.32 40.56 2.03
C ALA A 87 18.83 40.51 1.68
N PHE A 88 18.49 40.39 0.40
CA PHE A 88 17.11 40.18 -0.05
C PHE A 88 16.48 38.97 0.64
N ARG A 89 17.18 37.82 0.63
CA ARG A 89 16.65 36.61 1.22
C ARG A 89 16.43 36.74 2.72
N LEU A 90 17.37 37.36 3.46
CA LEU A 90 17.21 37.61 4.90
C LEU A 90 16.01 38.52 5.19
N THR A 91 15.86 39.63 4.47
CA THR A 91 14.78 40.60 4.70
C THR A 91 13.41 40.03 4.36
N PHE A 92 13.31 39.26 3.27
CA PHE A 92 12.04 38.71 2.79
C PHE A 92 11.79 37.26 3.23
N GLN A 93 12.68 36.64 4.01
CA GLN A 93 12.53 35.23 4.44
C GLN A 93 11.16 34.93 5.07
N PRO A 94 10.56 35.78 5.93
CA PRO A 94 9.24 35.51 6.50
C PRO A 94 8.14 35.43 5.44
N PHE A 95 8.17 36.32 4.45
CA PHE A 95 7.22 36.32 3.34
C PHE A 95 7.46 35.13 2.41
N ILE A 96 8.73 34.82 2.09
CA ILE A 96 9.13 33.64 1.31
C ILE A 96 8.63 32.36 2.00
N ASN A 97 8.80 32.24 3.31
CA ASN A 97 8.33 31.10 4.08
C ASN A 97 6.80 30.95 4.00
N GLU A 98 6.08 32.06 4.10
CA GLU A 98 4.61 32.04 4.09
C GLU A 98 4.05 31.72 2.70
N VAL A 99 4.59 32.32 1.65
CA VAL A 99 4.19 32.05 0.26
C VAL A 99 4.54 30.63 -0.14
N LEU A 100 5.74 30.16 0.20
CA LEU A 100 6.19 28.81 -0.15
C LEU A 100 5.62 27.74 0.78
N ARG A 101 5.02 28.09 1.93
CA ARG A 101 4.42 27.14 2.87
C ARG A 101 3.45 26.20 2.16
N LYS A 102 2.52 26.77 1.37
CA LYS A 102 1.55 25.99 0.60
C LYS A 102 2.16 25.17 -0.51
N GLN A 103 3.25 25.65 -1.12
CA GLN A 103 3.97 24.89 -2.13
C GLN A 103 4.73 23.71 -1.53
N VAL A 104 5.34 23.87 -0.35
CA VAL A 104 6.02 22.78 0.36
C VAL A 104 5.03 21.73 0.84
N GLU A 105 3.90 22.15 1.45
CA GLU A 105 2.81 21.24 1.84
C GLU A 105 2.28 20.45 0.63
N PHE A 106 2.14 21.11 -0.53
CA PHE A 106 1.73 20.46 -1.76
C PHE A 106 2.78 19.48 -2.30
N ASN A 107 4.06 19.88 -2.34
CA ASN A 107 5.15 19.00 -2.79
C ASN A 107 5.25 17.75 -1.89
N GLU A 108 5.11 17.92 -0.58
CA GLU A 108 5.09 16.82 0.37
C GLU A 108 3.95 15.85 0.10
N SER A 109 2.71 16.36 -0.03
CA SER A 109 1.54 15.51 -0.29
C SER A 109 1.60 14.78 -1.64
N ILE A 110 2.13 15.40 -2.70
CA ILE A 110 2.33 14.73 -3.99
C ILE A 110 3.37 13.62 -3.89
N LEU A 111 4.50 13.92 -3.26
CA LEU A 111 5.57 12.95 -3.18
C LEU A 111 5.19 11.75 -2.31
N ASP A 112 4.43 11.99 -1.23
CA ASP A 112 3.87 10.92 -0.39
C ASP A 112 2.82 10.08 -1.15
N ALA A 113 1.95 10.73 -1.94
CA ALA A 113 1.02 10.03 -2.82
C ALA A 113 1.75 9.17 -3.86
N LEU A 114 2.83 9.67 -4.46
CA LEU A 114 3.65 8.92 -5.43
C LEU A 114 4.37 7.74 -4.78
N ALA A 115 4.91 7.91 -3.56
CA ALA A 115 5.50 6.81 -2.80
C ALA A 115 4.46 5.72 -2.51
N THR A 116 3.27 6.11 -2.06
CA THR A 116 2.15 5.20 -1.80
C THR A 116 1.72 4.46 -3.08
N MET A 117 1.56 5.17 -4.20
CA MET A 117 1.22 4.55 -5.49
C MET A 117 2.27 3.54 -5.94
N HIS A 118 3.56 3.86 -5.76
CA HIS A 118 4.64 2.96 -6.11
C HIS A 118 4.61 1.67 -5.27
N ASP A 119 4.33 1.78 -3.97
CA ASP A 119 4.22 0.61 -3.09
C ASP A 119 3.01 -0.27 -3.47
N VAL A 120 1.86 0.33 -3.75
CA VAL A 120 0.67 -0.37 -4.26
C VAL A 120 0.97 -1.09 -5.57
N GLN A 121 1.65 -0.42 -6.52
CA GLN A 121 2.04 -1.05 -7.79
C GLN A 121 2.98 -2.24 -7.58
N ARG A 122 3.93 -2.11 -6.64
CA ARG A 122 4.88 -3.18 -6.32
C ARG A 122 4.18 -4.39 -5.71
N GLU A 123 3.22 -4.16 -4.82
CA GLU A 123 2.41 -5.22 -4.24
C GLU A 123 1.50 -5.88 -5.28
N GLN A 124 0.82 -5.10 -6.12
CA GLN A 124 0.00 -5.62 -7.21
C GLN A 124 0.82 -6.48 -8.17
N ALA A 125 2.04 -6.05 -8.53
CA ALA A 125 2.93 -6.84 -9.39
C ALA A 125 3.32 -8.18 -8.73
N ARG A 126 3.60 -8.20 -7.42
CA ARG A 126 3.88 -9.43 -6.66
C ARG A 126 2.67 -10.37 -6.64
N THR A 127 1.49 -9.83 -6.35
CA THR A 127 0.24 -10.60 -6.30
C THR A 127 -0.11 -11.17 -7.67
N GLN A 128 0.03 -10.37 -8.74
CA GLN A 128 -0.18 -10.84 -10.11
C GLN A 128 0.82 -11.94 -10.50
N ALA A 129 2.08 -11.82 -10.11
CA ALA A 129 3.09 -12.85 -10.37
C ALA A 129 2.77 -14.16 -9.62
N ALA A 130 2.34 -14.07 -8.36
CA ALA A 130 1.91 -15.23 -7.58
C ALA A 130 0.67 -15.89 -8.20
N TRP A 131 -0.31 -15.08 -8.62
CA TRP A 131 -1.52 -15.55 -9.28
C TRP A 131 -1.23 -16.26 -10.60
N ARG A 132 -0.32 -15.72 -11.42
CA ARG A 132 0.13 -16.35 -12.68
C ARG A 132 0.75 -17.72 -12.44
N LYS A 133 1.64 -17.85 -11.45
CA LYS A 133 2.23 -19.14 -11.07
C LYS A 133 1.19 -20.16 -10.62
N GLU A 134 0.19 -19.71 -9.85
CA GLU A 134 -0.90 -20.59 -9.42
C GLU A 134 -1.78 -21.03 -10.59
N LEU A 135 -2.07 -20.14 -11.53
CA LEU A 135 -2.78 -20.46 -12.77
C LEU A 135 -2.01 -21.48 -13.61
N GLU A 136 -0.71 -21.27 -13.82
CA GLU A 136 0.16 -22.20 -14.55
C GLU A 136 0.18 -23.58 -13.86
N ARG A 137 0.27 -23.61 -12.53
CA ARG A 137 0.23 -24.86 -11.75
C ARG A 137 -1.09 -25.60 -11.94
N ARG A 138 -2.22 -24.89 -11.89
CA ARG A 138 -3.55 -25.48 -12.11
C ARG A 138 -3.74 -25.95 -13.55
N LEU A 139 -3.27 -25.18 -14.52
CA LEU A 139 -3.31 -25.56 -15.93
C LEU A 139 -2.50 -26.84 -16.16
N ALA A 140 -1.29 -26.92 -15.62
CA ALA A 140 -0.45 -28.12 -15.70
C ALA A 140 -1.09 -29.35 -15.03
N GLN A 141 -1.85 -29.17 -13.94
CA GLN A 141 -2.62 -30.26 -13.31
C GLN A 141 -3.78 -30.76 -14.19
N LEU A 142 -4.39 -29.87 -14.98
CA LEU A 142 -5.48 -30.21 -15.90
C LEU A 142 -4.97 -30.81 -17.22
N GLU A 143 -3.81 -30.36 -17.69
CA GLU A 143 -3.14 -30.85 -18.89
C GLU A 143 -2.39 -32.17 -18.65
N ALA A 144 -2.09 -32.51 -17.40
CA ALA A 144 -1.58 -33.83 -17.04
C ALA A 144 -2.59 -34.91 -17.47
N PRO A 145 -2.23 -35.84 -18.37
CA PRO A 145 -3.16 -36.81 -18.89
C PRO A 145 -3.57 -37.80 -17.79
N GLY A 146 -4.79 -37.63 -17.27
CA GLY A 146 -5.48 -38.62 -16.44
C GLY A 146 -5.29 -38.48 -14.93
N ALA A 147 -5.93 -37.48 -14.31
CA ALA A 147 -6.40 -37.62 -12.94
C ALA A 147 -7.90 -37.97 -13.00
N PRO A 148 -8.33 -39.20 -12.64
CA PRO A 148 -9.75 -39.53 -12.64
C PRO A 148 -10.48 -38.67 -11.61
N PRO A 149 -11.74 -38.25 -11.87
CA PRO A 149 -12.54 -37.62 -10.84
C PRO A 149 -12.64 -38.59 -9.67
N SER A 150 -12.25 -38.15 -8.46
CA SER A 150 -12.49 -38.87 -7.21
C SER A 150 -14.01 -38.90 -6.98
N ASN A 151 -14.65 -39.82 -7.70
CA ASN A 151 -16.05 -40.13 -7.59
C ASN A 151 -16.23 -40.77 -6.21
N THR A 152 -16.54 -39.94 -5.22
CA THR A 152 -16.92 -40.39 -3.89
C THR A 152 -18.12 -41.30 -4.08
N LYS A 153 -17.87 -42.61 -3.97
CA LYS A 153 -18.89 -43.65 -4.07
C LYS A 153 -20.00 -43.32 -3.08
N ARG A 154 -21.07 -42.66 -3.54
CA ARG A 154 -22.41 -42.79 -2.98
C ARG A 154 -22.83 -44.23 -3.24
N SER A 155 -22.41 -45.12 -2.33
CA SER A 155 -22.94 -46.46 -2.17
C SER A 155 -24.43 -46.32 -1.87
N ARG A 156 -25.21 -46.42 -2.94
CA ARG A 156 -26.66 -46.49 -2.91
C ARG A 156 -26.99 -47.94 -2.52
N LYS A 157 -27.02 -48.24 -1.23
CA LYS A 157 -27.54 -49.51 -0.71
C LYS A 157 -29.08 -49.48 -0.86
N ARG A 158 -29.56 -49.88 -2.04
CA ARG A 158 -30.93 -50.36 -2.25
C ARG A 158 -30.88 -51.89 -2.26
N GLY A 159 -31.76 -52.52 -1.49
CA GLY A 159 -32.14 -53.92 -1.64
C GLY A 159 -31.86 -54.79 -0.42
N ARG A 160 -32.83 -54.89 0.49
CA ARG A 160 -33.80 -56.00 0.52
C ARG A 160 -35.00 -55.60 1.37
#